data_AF-A0A2K3IWJ3-F1
#
_entry.id   AF-A0A2K3IWJ3-F1
#
_cell.length_a   1.000
_cell.length_b   1.000
_cell.length_c   1.000
_cell.angle_alpha   90.00
_cell.angle_beta   90.00
_cell.angle_gamma   90.00
#
_symmetry.space_group_name_H-M   'P 1'
#
loop_
_entity.id
_entity.type
_entity.pdbx_description
1 polymer ?
#
loop_
_entity_poly.entity_id
_entity_poly.type
_entity_poly.pdbx_seq_one_letter_code
_entity_poly.pdbx_strand_id
1 'polypeptide(L)' 'MPAPHGGKLINRKTKKQIDTKGLTQFEINTNLSEDIINIANGVFSPLEGFLVKNDFENVL' A
#
# COMPACT_ATOMS: atom_id res chain seq x y z
N MET A 1 9.62 7.29 -20.27
CA MET A 1 9.13 6.56 -19.08
C MET A 1 7.77 5.99 -19.43
N PRO A 2 7.51 4.67 -19.26
CA PRO A 2 6.19 4.11 -19.49
C PRO A 2 5.17 4.71 -18.51
N ALA A 3 3.90 4.78 -18.92
CA ALA A 3 2.83 5.22 -18.03
C ALA A 3 2.65 4.23 -16.87
N PRO A 4 2.27 4.69 -15.67
CA PRO A 4 1.91 3.80 -14.57
C PRO A 4 0.78 2.86 -14.97
N HIS A 5 0.79 1.64 -14.43
CA HIS A 5 -0.32 0.70 -14.61
C HIS A 5 -1.60 1.30 -13.99
N GLY A 6 -2.74 1.12 -14.67
CA GLY A 6 -3.99 1.81 -14.34
C GLY A 6 -4.05 3.29 -14.71
N GLY A 7 -3.04 3.83 -15.41
CA GLY A 7 -3.04 5.20 -15.95
C GLY A 7 -2.71 6.30 -14.94
N LYS A 8 -2.48 5.95 -13.66
CA LYS A 8 -2.16 6.90 -12.59
C LYS A 8 -1.20 6.28 -11.59
N LEU A 9 -0.20 7.06 -11.18
CA LEU A 9 0.67 6.71 -10.05
C LEU A 9 -0.05 7.01 -8.73
N ILE A 10 -0.18 6.01 -7.87
CA ILE A 10 -0.77 6.15 -6.53
C ILE A 10 0.33 6.48 -5.52
N ASN A 11 0.24 7.62 -4.83
CA ASN A 11 1.17 7.98 -3.75
C ASN A 11 0.40 8.08 -2.44
N ARG A 12 0.71 7.21 -1.48
CA ARG A 12 0.03 7.15 -0.17
C ARG A 12 0.88 7.74 0.97
N LYS A 13 2.05 8.32 0.67
CA LYS A 13 2.87 8.98 1.68
C LYS A 13 2.18 10.26 2.14
N THR A 14 2.18 10.48 3.44
CA THR A 14 1.71 11.73 4.04
C THR A 14 2.86 12.46 4.72
N LYS A 15 2.88 13.79 4.60
CA LYS A 15 3.74 14.66 5.42
C LYS A 15 3.05 15.10 6.71
N LYS A 16 1.75 14.81 6.85
CA LYS A 16 0.99 15.12 8.06
C LYS A 16 1.37 14.13 9.14
N GLN A 17 1.59 14.62 10.34
CA GLN A 17 1.66 13.77 11.52
C GLN A 17 0.28 13.20 11.77
N ILE A 18 0.17 11.87 11.83
CA ILE A 18 -1.06 11.16 12.18
C ILE A 18 -0.94 10.80 13.65
N ASP A 19 -1.95 11.16 14.45
CA ASP A 19 -2.04 10.68 15.83
C ASP A 19 -2.47 9.20 15.81
N THR A 20 -1.58 8.33 16.26
CA THR A 20 -1.81 6.88 16.36
C THR A 20 -2.11 6.45 17.79
N LYS A 21 -2.25 7.39 18.73
CA LYS A 21 -2.52 7.09 20.13
C LYS A 21 -3.84 6.34 20.28
N GLY A 22 -3.79 5.19 20.94
CA GLY A 22 -4.96 4.34 21.19
C GLY A 22 -5.36 3.43 20.03
N LEU A 23 -4.65 3.47 18.90
CA LEU A 23 -4.85 2.50 17.82
C LEU A 23 -4.18 1.18 18.15
N THR A 24 -4.78 0.07 17.72
CA THR A 24 -4.16 -1.26 17.77
C THR A 24 -2.90 -1.26 16.89
N GLN A 25 -1.81 -1.81 17.44
CA GLN A 25 -0.54 -1.93 16.75
C GLN A 25 -0.25 -3.40 16.47
N PHE A 26 0.35 -3.66 15.32
CA PHE A 26 0.77 -5.00 14.91
C PHE A 26 2.25 -4.95 14.56
N GLU A 27 3.03 -5.87 15.11
CA GLU A 27 4.39 -6.09 14.66
C GLU A 27 4.36 -6.79 13.29
N ILE A 28 5.21 -6.34 12.38
CA ILE A 28 5.29 -6.87 11.03
C ILE A 28 6.73 -7.29 10.74
N ASN A 29 6.89 -8.30 9.87
CA ASN A 29 8.20 -8.72 9.40
C ASN A 29 8.70 -7.82 8.25
N THR A 30 9.95 -8.03 7.84
CA THR A 30 10.60 -7.26 6.77
C THR A 30 9.83 -7.35 5.46
N ASN A 31 9.41 -8.56 5.03
CA ASN A 31 8.71 -8.74 3.77
C ASN A 31 7.41 -7.91 3.71
N LEU A 32 6.59 -7.96 4.76
CA LEU A 32 5.36 -7.17 4.82
C LEU A 32 5.65 -5.65 4.86
N SER A 33 6.75 -5.24 5.50
CA SER A 33 7.17 -3.84 5.50
C SER A 33 7.59 -3.36 4.11
N GLU A 34 8.25 -4.21 3.31
CA GLU A 34 8.64 -3.90 1.93
C GLU A 34 7.40 -3.73 1.05
N ASP A 35 6.38 -4.58 1.21
CA ASP A 35 5.10 -4.45 0.52
C ASP A 35 4.40 -3.13 0.85
N ILE A 36 4.36 -2.75 2.13
CA ILE A 36 3.79 -1.47 2.58
C ILE A 36 4.53 -0.30 1.92
N ILE A 37 5.86 -0.35 1.84
CA ILE A 37 6.68 0.69 1.21
C ILE A 37 6.42 0.75 -0.30
N ASN A 38 6.26 -0.39 -0.97
CA ASN A 38 5.96 -0.47 -2.40
C ASN A 38 4.58 0.12 -2.72
N ILE A 39 3.57 -0.21 -1.91
CA ILE A 39 2.23 0.40 -1.99
C ILE A 39 2.33 1.92 -1.74
N ALA A 40 3.05 2.35 -0.70
CA ALA A 40 3.13 3.75 -0.32
C ALA A 40 3.77 4.62 -1.41
N ASN A 41 4.79 4.10 -2.10
CA ASN A 41 5.48 4.78 -3.19
C ASN A 41 4.81 4.63 -4.56
N GLY A 42 3.78 3.79 -4.68
CA GLY A 42 3.07 3.58 -5.94
C GLY A 42 3.71 2.58 -6.90
N VAL A 43 4.68 1.79 -6.44
CA VAL A 43 5.31 0.72 -7.24
C VAL A 43 4.25 -0.28 -7.69
N PHE A 44 3.23 -0.53 -6.86
CA PHE A 44 2.10 -1.42 -7.15
C PHE A 44 0.86 -0.70 -7.69
N SER A 45 0.98 0.52 -8.23
CA SER A 45 -0.17 1.19 -8.86
C SER A 45 -0.84 0.23 -9.86
N PRO A 46 -2.19 0.10 -9.86
CA PRO A 46 -3.19 0.99 -9.24
C PRO A 46 -3.54 0.68 -7.78
N LEU A 47 -2.85 -0.24 -7.12
CA LEU A 47 -3.19 -0.65 -5.76
C LEU A 47 -3.07 0.51 -4.75
N GLU A 48 -4.08 0.66 -3.88
CA GLU A 48 -4.12 1.73 -2.87
C GLU A 48 -3.95 1.23 -1.41
N GLY A 49 -3.83 -0.09 -1.22
CA GLY A 49 -3.76 -0.76 0.09
C GLY A 49 -3.61 -2.27 -0.07
N PHE A 50 -3.76 -3.04 1.01
CA PHE A 50 -3.81 -4.51 0.89
C PHE A 50 -5.04 -4.95 0.11
N LEU A 51 -4.91 -6.06 -0.63
CA LEU A 51 -6.03 -6.70 -1.31
C LEU A 51 -7.06 -7.15 -0.28
N VAL A 52 -8.34 -6.85 -0.53
CA VAL A 52 -9.42 -7.51 0.19
C VAL A 52 -9.64 -8.91 -0.38
N LYS A 53 -10.43 -9.73 0.33
CA LYS A 53 -10.68 -11.13 -0.05
C LYS A 53 -11.06 -11.28 -1.53
N ASN A 54 -12.02 -10.48 -2.02
CA ASN A 54 -12.46 -10.56 -3.40
C ASN A 54 -11.31 -10.27 -4.38
N ASP A 55 -10.54 -9.21 -4.14
CA ASP A 55 -9.43 -8.85 -5.04
C ASP A 55 -8.34 -9.92 -5.03
N PHE A 56 -8.06 -10.49 -3.86
CA PHE A 56 -7.11 -11.59 -3.72
C PHE A 56 -7.57 -12.85 -4.46
N GLU A 57 -8.84 -13.23 -4.34
CA GLU A 57 -9.41 -14.38 -5.04
C GLU A 57 -9.44 -14.22 -6.57
N ASN A 58 -9.45 -12.98 -7.08
CA ASN A 58 -9.38 -12.71 -8.52
C ASN A 58 -7.94 -12.66 -9.06
N VAL A 59 -6.93 -12.75 -8.19
CA VAL A 59 -5.50 -12.76 -8.55
C VAL A 59 -4.86 -14.14 -8.35
N LEU A 60 -5.38 -14.95 -7.41
CA LEU A 60 -5.03 -16.35 -7.23
C LEU A 60 -5.32 -17.19 -8.48
#